data_AF-A0A4P9VJ38-F1
#
_entry.id   AF-A0A4P9VJ38-F1
#
_cell.length_a   1.000
_cell.length_b   1.000
_cell.length_c   1.000
_cell.angle_alpha   90.00
_cell.angle_beta   90.00
_cell.angle_gamma   90.00
#
_symmetry.space_group_name_H-M   'P 1'
#
loop_
_entity.id
_entity.type
_entity.pdbx_description
1 polymer ?
#
loop_
_entity_poly.entity_id
_entity_poly.type
_entity_poly.pdbx_seq_one_letter_code
_entity_poly.pdbx_strand_id
1 'polypeptide(L)'
;MGIVKYFAALIICLACSVSALAQTPLIFKFGDETVKVTQADVQDAALRIGIKKQLFLNLTLKEQANQNMTKTASEQAGKKLTILFGKNTLAKDILIPESIEDFNDMQIALPKNKNLAYQILEALSQITPPAPEPAKEAEAKQ
;
A
#
# COMPACT_ATOMS: atom_id res chain seq x y z
N MET A 1 18.74 58.19 10.58
CA MET A 1 18.10 56.89 10.89
C MET A 1 18.11 56.05 9.61
N GLY A 2 19.06 55.12 9.48
CA GLY A 2 19.23 54.27 8.29
C GLY A 2 18.79 52.84 8.60
N ILE A 3 17.97 52.26 7.73
CA ILE A 3 17.46 50.90 7.88
C ILE A 3 18.59 49.93 7.54
N VAL A 4 19.04 49.21 8.56
CA VAL A 4 20.11 48.22 8.49
C VAL A 4 19.58 46.95 7.84
N LYS A 5 20.33 46.53 6.82
CA LYS A 5 20.35 45.20 6.19
C LYS A 5 20.21 44.08 7.21
N TYR A 6 19.15 43.29 7.13
CA TYR A 6 19.15 41.90 7.59
C TYR A 6 18.70 40.99 6.43
N PHE A 7 19.71 40.67 5.63
CA PHE A 7 19.74 39.50 4.77
C PHE A 7 20.09 38.27 5.63
N ALA A 8 19.54 37.11 5.24
CA ALA A 8 19.81 35.77 5.76
C ALA A 8 19.26 35.48 7.18
N ALA A 9 18.52 34.40 7.44
CA ALA A 9 18.44 33.13 6.76
C ALA A 9 17.00 32.59 6.83
N LEU A 10 16.26 32.74 5.73
CA LEU A 10 15.12 31.88 5.48
C LEU A 10 15.71 30.54 5.00
N ILE A 11 15.92 29.62 5.95
CA ILE A 11 16.26 28.23 5.67
C ILE A 11 15.01 27.63 5.01
N ILE A 12 14.87 27.86 3.71
CA ILE A 12 13.89 27.15 2.89
C ILE A 12 14.40 25.71 2.80
N CYS A 13 13.85 24.89 3.69
CA CYS A 13 13.53 23.48 3.52
C CYS A 13 14.22 22.79 2.32
N LEU A 14 15.53 22.54 2.47
CA LEU A 14 16.31 21.73 1.54
C LEU A 14 16.05 20.23 1.80
N ALA A 15 14.78 19.83 1.79
CA ALA A 15 14.36 18.44 2.02
C ALA A 15 13.09 18.03 1.24
N CYS A 16 12.57 18.85 0.31
CA CYS A 16 11.36 18.51 -0.44
C CYS A 16 11.59 17.59 -1.66
N SER A 17 12.72 16.87 -1.74
CA SER A 17 13.05 15.99 -2.88
C SER A 17 13.04 14.49 -2.54
N VAL A 18 12.47 14.08 -1.40
CA VAL A 18 12.34 12.65 -1.06
C VAL A 18 11.03 12.07 -1.59
N SER A 19 11.15 11.34 -2.70
CA SER A 19 10.36 10.15 -3.05
C SER A 19 8.87 10.35 -3.35
N ALA A 20 8.54 10.85 -4.55
CA ALA A 20 7.18 10.83 -5.10
C ALA A 20 6.58 9.40 -5.25
N LEU A 21 7.41 8.36 -5.23
CA LEU A 21 6.99 6.95 -5.34
C LEU A 21 6.47 6.37 -4.02
N ALA A 22 6.97 6.83 -2.87
CA ALA A 22 6.59 6.33 -1.54
C ALA A 22 5.23 6.85 -1.05
N GLN A 23 4.57 7.72 -1.81
CA GLN A 23 3.32 8.37 -1.41
C GLN A 23 2.10 7.93 -2.21
N THR A 24 2.21 6.91 -3.07
CA THR A 24 1.05 6.46 -3.86
C THR A 24 0.07 5.72 -2.94
N PRO A 25 -1.12 6.27 -2.64
CA PRO A 25 -2.05 5.60 -1.75
C PRO A 25 -2.72 4.44 -2.47
N LEU A 26 -3.02 3.39 -1.72
CA LEU A 26 -3.96 2.37 -2.13
C LEU A 26 -5.38 2.87 -1.84
N ILE A 27 -6.21 2.97 -2.87
CA ILE A 27 -7.54 3.55 -2.80
C ILE A 27 -8.57 2.44 -2.88
N PHE A 28 -9.39 2.34 -1.83
CA PHE A 28 -10.53 1.44 -1.74
C PHE A 28 -11.81 2.25 -1.93
N LYS A 29 -12.50 2.02 -3.05
CA LYS A 29 -13.79 2.65 -3.34
C LYS A 29 -14.91 1.67 -3.03
N PHE A 30 -15.62 1.90 -1.94
CA PHE A 30 -16.76 1.11 -1.48
C PHE A 30 -18.05 1.81 -1.94
N GLY A 31 -18.55 1.46 -3.13
CA GLY A 31 -19.68 2.17 -3.73
C GLY A 31 -19.34 3.66 -3.93
N ASP A 32 -20.00 4.52 -3.16
CA ASP A 32 -19.83 5.97 -3.19
C ASP A 32 -18.72 6.47 -2.24
N GLU A 33 -18.33 5.66 -1.25
CA GLU A 33 -17.31 5.99 -0.27
C GLU A 33 -15.91 5.65 -0.78
N THR A 34 -14.91 6.46 -0.41
CA THR A 34 -13.50 6.26 -0.82
C THR A 34 -12.59 6.32 0.40
N VAL A 35 -11.96 5.20 0.72
CA VAL A 35 -10.91 5.11 1.74
C VAL A 35 -9.54 5.06 1.09
N LYS A 36 -8.61 5.87 1.59
CA LYS A 36 -7.23 5.90 1.13
C LYS A 36 -6.35 5.30 2.21
N VAL A 37 -5.58 4.30 1.85
CA VAL A 37 -4.60 3.63 2.71
C VAL A 37 -3.21 4.00 2.22
N THR A 38 -2.40 4.54 3.13
CA THR A 38 -1.01 4.90 2.86
C THR A 38 -0.08 3.97 3.65
N GLN A 39 1.23 4.08 3.40
CA GLN A 39 2.25 3.39 4.18
C GLN A 39 2.12 3.62 5.71
N ALA A 40 1.60 4.78 6.13
CA ALA A 40 1.41 5.11 7.54
C ALA A 40 0.28 4.29 8.20
N ASP A 41 -0.69 3.85 7.40
CA ASP A 41 -1.87 3.08 7.83
C ASP A 41 -1.61 1.57 7.81
N VAL A 42 -0.55 1.15 7.11
CA VAL A 42 -0.14 -0.25 6.96
C VAL A 42 0.82 -0.61 8.09
N GLN A 43 0.56 -1.75 8.73
CA GLN A 43 1.44 -2.40 9.69
C GLN A 43 2.40 -3.36 8.98
N ASP A 44 1.87 -4.19 8.08
CA ASP A 44 2.64 -5.14 7.27
C ASP A 44 1.99 -5.30 5.89
N ALA A 45 2.81 -5.53 4.87
CA ALA A 45 2.35 -5.83 3.52
C ALA A 45 3.17 -6.99 2.96
N ALA A 46 2.49 -8.03 2.46
CA ALA A 46 3.15 -9.21 1.94
C ALA A 46 2.55 -9.63 0.60
N LEU A 47 3.42 -9.99 -0.35
CA LEU A 47 3.01 -10.62 -1.60
C LEU A 47 3.00 -12.15 -1.43
N ARG A 48 1.86 -12.77 -1.71
CA ARG A 48 1.69 -14.22 -1.76
C ARG A 48 1.42 -14.68 -3.18
N ILE A 49 2.02 -15.81 -3.56
CA ILE A 49 1.74 -16.46 -4.84
C ILE A 49 0.73 -17.57 -4.56
N GLY A 50 -0.51 -17.39 -5.01
CA GLY A 50 -1.54 -18.41 -4.90
C GLY A 50 -1.53 -19.39 -6.08
N ILE A 51 -2.57 -20.21 -6.11
CA ILE A 51 -2.78 -21.24 -7.14
C ILE A 51 -2.85 -20.57 -8.54
N LYS A 52 -2.33 -21.25 -9.57
CA LYS A 52 -2.23 -20.73 -10.96
C LYS A 52 -1.30 -19.52 -11.15
N LYS A 53 -0.30 -19.33 -10.27
CA LYS A 53 0.65 -18.20 -10.31
C LYS A 53 -0.05 -16.85 -10.20
N GLN A 54 -1.21 -16.80 -9.54
CA GLN A 54 -1.90 -15.56 -9.24
C GLN A 54 -1.21 -14.89 -8.05
N LEU A 55 -0.94 -13.59 -8.18
CA LEU A 55 -0.35 -12.80 -7.10
C LEU A 55 -1.48 -12.28 -6.22
N PHE A 56 -1.29 -12.39 -4.92
CA PHE A 56 -2.17 -11.83 -3.89
C PHE A 56 -1.35 -10.88 -3.03
N LEU A 57 -1.93 -9.74 -2.73
CA LEU A 57 -1.41 -8.80 -1.74
C LEU A 57 -2.18 -9.03 -0.44
N ASN A 58 -1.46 -9.40 0.60
CA ASN A 58 -1.97 -9.45 1.96
C ASN A 58 -1.58 -8.14 2.65
N LEU A 59 -2.55 -7.40 3.15
CA LEU A 59 -2.34 -6.14 3.84
C LEU A 59 -2.80 -6.26 5.27
N THR A 60 -1.88 -6.05 6.19
CA THR A 60 -2.19 -5.90 7.61
C THR A 60 -2.18 -4.41 7.90
N LEU A 61 -3.36 -3.85 8.14
CA LEU A 61 -3.54 -2.46 8.54
C LEU A 61 -3.32 -2.31 10.05
N LYS A 62 -2.84 -1.14 10.46
CA LYS A 62 -2.81 -0.76 11.88
C LYS A 62 -4.23 -0.73 12.43
N GLU A 63 -4.37 -0.99 13.72
CA GLU A 63 -5.66 -1.11 14.41
C GLU A 63 -6.67 0.01 14.06
N GLN A 64 -6.25 1.27 14.13
CA GLN A 64 -7.12 2.41 13.80
C GLN A 64 -7.58 2.42 12.34
N ALA A 65 -6.67 2.13 11.40
CA ALA A 65 -6.99 2.09 9.98
C ALA A 65 -7.87 0.88 9.65
N ASN A 66 -7.61 -0.25 10.30
CA ASN A 66 -8.41 -1.46 10.20
C ASN A 66 -9.84 -1.23 10.69
N GLN A 67 -10.02 -0.65 11.88
CA GLN A 67 -11.35 -0.33 12.42
C GLN A 67 -12.15 0.60 11.49
N ASN A 68 -11.50 1.64 10.96
CA ASN A 68 -12.12 2.55 10.00
C ASN A 68 -12.53 1.81 8.71
N MET A 69 -11.64 0.96 8.16
CA MET A 69 -11.92 0.17 6.97
C MET A 69 -13.04 -0.85 7.17
N THR A 70 -13.00 -1.62 8.25
CA THR A 70 -14.05 -2.59 8.60
C THR A 70 -15.40 -1.91 8.77
N LYS A 71 -15.43 -0.75 9.44
CA LYS A 71 -16.66 0.05 9.59
C LYS A 71 -17.20 0.49 8.23
N THR A 72 -16.39 1.13 7.39
CA THR A 72 -16.82 1.60 6.06
C THR A 72 -17.26 0.43 5.17
N ALA A 73 -16.53 -0.68 5.20
CA ALA A 73 -16.88 -1.86 4.42
C ALA A 73 -18.22 -2.47 4.88
N SER A 74 -18.48 -2.47 6.19
CA SER A 74 -19.75 -2.94 6.77
C SER A 74 -20.93 -2.01 6.42
N GLU A 75 -20.72 -0.70 6.46
CA GLU A 75 -21.72 0.30 6.06
C GLU A 75 -22.05 0.22 4.56
N GLN A 76 -21.10 -0.24 3.75
CA GLN A 76 -21.23 -0.42 2.30
C GLN A 76 -21.43 -1.88 1.90
N ALA A 77 -21.85 -2.73 2.83
CA ALA A 77 -22.17 -4.14 2.58
C ALA A 77 -23.11 -4.30 1.36
N GLY A 78 -22.82 -5.28 0.51
CA GLY A 78 -23.58 -5.52 -0.72
C GLY A 78 -23.31 -4.53 -1.86
N LYS A 79 -22.48 -3.50 -1.64
CA LYS A 79 -21.98 -2.63 -2.72
C LYS A 79 -20.77 -3.26 -3.41
N LYS A 80 -20.34 -2.60 -4.49
CA LYS A 80 -19.15 -2.98 -5.24
C LYS A 80 -17.92 -2.24 -4.72
N LEU A 81 -16.87 -2.99 -4.45
CA LEU A 81 -15.53 -2.51 -4.13
C LEU A 81 -14.67 -2.44 -5.40
N THR A 82 -13.99 -1.31 -5.58
CA THR A 82 -12.93 -1.13 -6.56
C THR A 82 -11.65 -0.71 -5.85
N ILE A 83 -10.54 -1.37 -6.17
CA ILE A 83 -9.23 -1.13 -5.56
C ILE A 83 -8.29 -0.55 -6.61
N LEU A 84 -7.74 0.62 -6.33
CA LEU A 84 -6.87 1.38 -7.24
C LEU A 84 -5.53 1.65 -6.57
N PHE A 85 -4.46 1.60 -7.34
CA PHE A 85 -3.13 2.03 -6.93
C PHE A 85 -2.55 2.98 -7.99
N GLY A 86 -2.48 4.26 -7.65
CA GLY A 86 -2.17 5.31 -8.61
C GLY A 86 -3.18 5.32 -9.77
N LYS A 87 -2.69 5.11 -11.00
CA LYS A 87 -3.54 5.03 -12.21
C LYS A 87 -4.00 3.60 -12.54
N ASN A 88 -3.61 2.60 -11.75
CA ASN A 88 -3.86 1.20 -12.03
C ASN A 88 -5.06 0.69 -11.23
N THR A 89 -6.00 0.02 -11.89
CA THR A 89 -7.06 -0.74 -11.24
C THR A 89 -6.55 -2.14 -10.90
N LEU A 90 -6.45 -2.44 -9.60
CA LEU A 90 -6.00 -3.75 -9.11
C LEU A 90 -7.17 -4.73 -9.11
N ALA A 91 -8.31 -4.28 -8.60
CA ALA A 91 -9.53 -5.05 -8.60
C ALA A 91 -10.73 -4.14 -8.85
N LYS A 92 -11.77 -4.68 -9.50
CA LYS A 92 -12.97 -3.95 -9.87
C LYS A 92 -14.19 -4.84 -9.66
N ASP A 93 -15.29 -4.22 -9.27
CA ASP A 93 -16.59 -4.89 -9.12
C ASP A 93 -16.55 -6.07 -8.11
N ILE A 94 -15.68 -6.01 -7.08
CA ILE A 94 -15.67 -7.01 -5.99
C ILE A 94 -16.93 -6.79 -5.15
N LEU A 95 -17.74 -7.82 -4.93
CA LEU A 95 -18.86 -7.73 -3.99
C LEU A 95 -18.32 -7.72 -2.57
N ILE A 96 -18.70 -6.69 -1.80
CA ILE A 96 -18.38 -6.60 -0.38
C ILE A 96 -19.30 -7.58 0.36
N PRO A 97 -18.75 -8.54 1.11
CA PRO A 97 -19.56 -9.48 1.87
C PRO A 97 -20.44 -8.75 2.90
N GLU A 98 -21.59 -9.33 3.23
CA GLU A 98 -22.57 -8.70 4.12
C GLU A 98 -22.06 -8.50 5.56
N SER A 99 -21.05 -9.27 5.94
CA SER A 99 -20.34 -9.13 7.21
C SER A 99 -18.84 -9.19 6.95
N ILE A 100 -18.12 -8.20 7.47
CA ILE A 100 -16.65 -8.19 7.56
C ILE A 100 -16.33 -8.01 9.03
N GLU A 101 -15.77 -9.03 9.65
CA GLU A 101 -15.31 -8.96 11.05
C GLU A 101 -13.93 -8.29 11.13
N ASP A 102 -13.04 -8.62 10.20
CA ASP A 102 -11.71 -8.03 10.08
C ASP A 102 -11.35 -7.80 8.61
N PHE A 103 -10.96 -6.57 8.26
CA PHE A 103 -10.50 -6.26 6.91
C PHE A 103 -9.12 -6.87 6.62
N ASN A 104 -8.30 -7.14 7.64
CA ASN A 104 -6.98 -7.76 7.47
C ASN A 104 -7.03 -9.19 6.91
N ASP A 105 -8.18 -9.87 7.00
CA ASP A 105 -8.38 -11.18 6.37
C ASP A 105 -8.62 -11.09 4.85
N MET A 106 -8.77 -9.86 4.32
CA MET A 106 -9.05 -9.65 2.91
C MET A 106 -7.78 -9.76 2.06
N GLN A 107 -7.75 -10.78 1.20
CA GLN A 107 -6.69 -10.96 0.21
C GLN A 107 -7.03 -10.24 -1.11
N ILE A 108 -6.15 -9.33 -1.54
CA ILE A 108 -6.35 -8.57 -2.77
C ILE A 108 -5.66 -9.29 -3.92
N ALA A 109 -6.43 -9.79 -4.88
CA ALA A 109 -5.86 -10.34 -6.10
C ALA A 109 -5.19 -9.23 -6.93
N LEU A 110 -3.89 -9.39 -7.20
CA LEU A 110 -3.12 -8.48 -8.03
C LEU A 110 -3.11 -8.93 -9.49
N PRO A 111 -2.97 -7.98 -10.44
CA PRO A 111 -2.76 -8.32 -11.84
C PRO A 111 -1.48 -9.14 -12.01
N LYS A 112 -1.40 -9.95 -13.08
CA LYS A 112 -0.23 -10.81 -13.39
C LYS A 112 1.07 -10.03 -13.65
N ASN A 113 1.03 -8.70 -13.64
CA ASN A 113 2.19 -7.85 -13.77
C ASN A 113 2.98 -7.83 -12.44
N LYS A 114 4.02 -8.66 -12.38
CA LYS A 114 4.94 -8.75 -11.23
C LYS A 114 5.55 -7.40 -10.87
N ASN A 115 5.92 -6.56 -11.85
CA ASN A 115 6.55 -5.27 -11.60
C ASN A 115 5.58 -4.33 -10.84
N LEU A 116 4.32 -4.31 -11.24
CA LEU A 116 3.30 -3.54 -10.52
C LEU A 116 3.09 -4.08 -9.09
N ALA A 117 3.10 -5.40 -8.90
CA ALA A 117 2.99 -6.00 -7.56
C ALA A 117 4.14 -5.56 -6.64
N TYR A 118 5.38 -5.56 -7.14
CA TYR A 118 6.54 -5.09 -6.39
C TYR A 118 6.46 -3.59 -6.08
N GLN A 119 5.98 -2.75 -7.01
CA GLN A 119 5.80 -1.33 -6.76
C GLN A 119 4.75 -1.05 -5.68
N ILE A 120 3.66 -1.83 -5.65
CA ILE A 120 2.65 -1.73 -4.59
C ILE A 120 3.25 -2.14 -3.25
N LEU A 121 4.00 -3.23 -3.22
CA LEU A 121 4.69 -3.68 -2.01
C LEU A 121 5.68 -2.63 -1.51
N GLU A 122 6.49 -2.04 -2.40
CA GLU A 122 7.46 -1.00 -2.04
C GLU A 122 6.78 0.28 -1.51
N ALA A 123 5.63 0.66 -2.06
CA ALA A 123 4.89 1.83 -1.60
C ALA A 123 4.16 1.63 -0.26
N LEU A 124 3.83 0.38 0.11
CA LEU A 124 3.06 0.06 1.32
C LEU A 124 3.91 -0.55 2.44
N SER A 125 5.01 -1.22 2.10
CA SER A 125 5.95 -1.78 3.06
C SER A 125 6.76 -0.66 3.72
N GLN A 126 6.79 -0.64 5.06
CA GLN A 126 7.75 0.17 5.82
C GLN A 126 9.15 -0.47 5.83
N ILE A 127 9.26 -1.70 5.33
CA ILE A 127 10.45 -2.52 5.44
C ILE A 127 11.08 -2.60 4.06
N THR A 128 12.34 -2.18 4.00
CA THR A 128 13.32 -2.41 2.94
C THR A 128 13.06 -3.76 2.27
N PRO A 129 13.07 -3.86 0.93
CA PRO A 129 12.78 -5.11 0.23
C PRO A 129 13.56 -6.27 0.85
N PRO A 130 12.95 -7.46 0.99
CA PRO A 130 13.70 -8.62 1.47
C PRO A 130 14.93 -8.76 0.58
N ALA A 131 16.11 -8.71 1.19
CA ALA A 131 17.36 -8.88 0.47
C ALA A 131 17.23 -10.13 -0.40
N PRO A 132 17.65 -10.08 -1.68
CA PRO A 132 17.64 -11.26 -2.53
C PRO A 132 18.35 -12.38 -1.77
N GLU A 133 17.64 -13.50 -1.58
CA GLU A 133 18.20 -14.71 -1.01
C GLU A 133 19.54 -14.96 -1.72
N PRO A 134 20.68 -15.08 -0.99
CA PRO A 134 21.92 -15.44 -1.63
C PRO A 134 21.68 -16.80 -2.29
N ALA A 135 21.88 -16.85 -3.61
CA ALA A 135 21.91 -18.10 -4.33
C ALA A 135 22.86 -19.02 -3.54
N LYS A 136 22.34 -20.16 -3.07
CA LYS A 136 23.16 -21.22 -2.51
C LYS A 136 24.17 -21.61 -3.58
N GLU A 137 25.36 -21.02 -3.53
CA GLU A 137 26.52 -21.59 -4.18
C GLU A 137 26.71 -22.96 -3.56
N ALA A 138 26.55 -23.96 -4.42
CA ALA A 138 26.66 -25.35 -4.10
C ALA A 138 28.01 -25.63 -3.44
N GLU A 139 28.00 -26.53 -2.45
CA GLU A 139 29.16 -27.28 -2.01
C GLU A 139 30.02 -27.73 -3.20
N ALA A 140 31.29 -27.31 -3.22
CA ALA A 140 32.34 -28.07 -3.87
C ALA A 140 33.58 -28.03 -2.98
N LYS A 141 33.75 -29.13 -2.23
CA LYS A 141 34.97 -29.54 -1.55
C LYS A 141 36.18 -29.43 -2.48
N GLN A 142 37.29 -28.86 -1.99
CA GLN A 142 38.62 -29.50 -2.00
C GLN A 142 39.60 -28.69 -1.13
#